data_AF-A0A9P6EQ91-F1
#
_entry.id   AF-A0A9P6EQ91-F1
#
_cell.length_a   1.000
_cell.length_b   1.000
_cell.length_c   1.000
_cell.angle_alpha   90.00
_cell.angle_beta   90.00
_cell.angle_gamma   90.00
#
_symmetry.space_group_name_H-M   'P 1'
#
loop_
_entity.id
_entity.type
_entity.pdbx_description
1 polymer ?
#
loop_
_entity_poly.entity_id
_entity_poly.type
_entity_poly.pdbx_seq_one_letter_code
_entity_poly.pdbx_strand_id
1 'polypeptide(L)'
;MQTQVLRSSRSLATRSLVQRNSLNLVKTRCFGSTQIPNTTGAPQPWFVDEPLSRIHRAQPPHLPTKQSQAPPLPEDAPSILKHLHAQLLKSPHLEQSQLVVSQAILPEPGPLLALKKPQGRRKRGGIFGVETGYDAVSGGLWSWVVMTQVKEGTEGRGAIESVVRLVRKSLLTHDPPVPLPPKSRRKNGTEWAMIDAGKFAVHILSRGAREKYFNKEAAW
;
A
#
# COMPACT_ATOMS: atom_id res chain seq x y z
N MET A 1 63.14 19.78 24.95
CA MET A 1 61.81 20.01 25.55
C MET A 1 60.83 19.00 24.95
N GLN A 2 60.47 17.98 25.73
CA GLN A 2 59.69 16.81 25.31
C GLN A 2 58.22 17.02 25.67
N THR A 3 57.33 17.04 24.69
CA THR A 3 55.88 17.16 24.88
C THR A 3 55.22 15.78 24.85
N GLN A 4 54.66 15.35 25.99
CA GLN A 4 53.92 14.11 26.11
C GLN A 4 52.46 14.26 25.63
N VAL A 5 51.98 13.26 24.89
CA VAL A 5 50.63 13.15 24.35
C VAL A 5 49.79 12.26 25.28
N LEU A 6 48.80 12.84 25.96
CA LEU A 6 47.82 12.12 26.78
C LEU A 6 46.70 11.55 25.89
N ARG A 7 46.68 10.23 25.72
CA ARG A 7 45.58 9.47 25.13
C ARG A 7 44.47 9.28 26.18
N SER A 8 43.29 9.83 25.93
CA SER A 8 42.10 9.62 26.76
C SER A 8 41.27 8.46 26.20
N SER A 9 41.32 7.33 26.90
CA SER A 9 40.48 6.16 26.70
C SER A 9 39.08 6.43 27.27
N ARG A 10 38.03 6.35 26.45
CA ARG A 10 36.64 6.35 26.96
C ARG A 10 35.89 5.10 26.52
N SER A 11 35.71 4.27 27.54
CA SER A 11 34.86 3.11 27.75
C SER A 11 33.54 3.07 26.95
N LEU A 12 33.28 1.89 26.36
CA LEU A 12 32.00 1.47 25.81
C LEU A 12 31.10 0.96 26.94
N ALA A 13 29.97 1.62 27.17
CA ALA A 13 28.93 1.13 28.07
C ALA A 13 27.84 0.39 27.28
N THR A 14 27.89 -0.93 27.33
CA THR A 14 26.80 -1.85 26.96
C THR A 14 25.63 -1.68 27.92
N ARG A 15 24.43 -1.36 27.43
CA ARG A 15 23.20 -1.39 28.22
C ARG A 15 22.21 -2.41 27.67
N SER A 16 22.18 -3.54 28.37
CA SER A 16 21.03 -4.22 28.97
C SER A 16 19.75 -4.38 28.15
N LEU A 17 19.47 -5.64 27.88
CA LEU A 17 18.29 -6.21 27.26
C LEU A 17 17.23 -6.44 28.35
N VAL A 18 16.13 -5.68 28.33
CA VAL A 18 14.98 -5.92 29.22
C VAL A 18 13.96 -6.78 28.48
N GLN A 19 13.99 -8.05 28.81
CA GLN A 19 13.07 -9.08 28.40
C GLN A 19 11.84 -9.02 29.30
N ARG A 20 10.69 -8.57 28.79
CA ARG A 20 9.42 -8.61 29.52
C ARG A 20 8.51 -9.67 28.89
N ASN A 21 8.33 -10.72 29.67
CA ASN A 21 7.34 -11.78 29.50
C ASN A 21 5.93 -11.20 29.34
N SER A 22 5.19 -11.69 28.35
CA SER A 22 3.74 -11.62 28.34
C SER A 22 3.18 -13.03 28.13
N LEU A 23 2.68 -13.59 29.23
CA LEU A 23 1.88 -14.81 29.23
C LEU A 23 0.48 -14.41 28.77
N ASN A 24 0.15 -14.68 27.51
CA ASN A 24 -1.21 -14.53 27.03
C ASN A 24 -1.97 -15.85 27.18
N LEU A 25 -2.90 -15.79 28.11
CA LEU A 25 -3.92 -16.77 28.47
C LEU A 25 -4.70 -17.23 27.24
N VAL A 26 -4.53 -18.51 26.88
CA VAL A 26 -5.32 -19.18 25.85
C VAL A 26 -6.72 -19.46 26.42
N LYS A 27 -7.71 -18.67 25.98
CA LYS A 27 -9.13 -18.93 26.28
C LYS A 27 -9.72 -19.76 25.15
N THR A 28 -9.58 -21.07 25.26
CA THR A 28 -10.29 -22.06 24.44
C THR A 28 -11.80 -21.89 24.67
N ARG A 29 -12.53 -21.49 23.62
CA ARG A 29 -14.00 -21.60 23.59
C ARG A 29 -14.34 -22.96 23.00
N CYS A 30 -14.90 -23.83 23.84
CA CYS A 30 -15.50 -25.08 23.44
C CYS A 30 -16.81 -24.75 22.70
N PHE A 31 -16.87 -25.01 21.40
CA PHE A 31 -18.14 -25.04 20.68
C PHE A 31 -18.79 -26.39 20.97
N GLY A 32 -19.84 -26.38 21.78
CA GLY A 32 -20.71 -27.53 21.98
C GLY A 32 -21.37 -27.92 20.67
N SER A 33 -21.02 -29.08 20.15
CA SER A 33 -21.68 -29.71 19.01
C SER A 33 -22.91 -30.46 19.52
N THR A 34 -24.07 -29.83 19.48
CA THR A 34 -25.35 -30.52 19.72
C THR A 34 -25.65 -31.39 18.51
N GLN A 35 -25.46 -32.70 18.65
CA GLN A 35 -25.94 -33.69 17.69
C GLN A 35 -27.46 -33.76 17.78
N ILE A 36 -28.15 -33.53 16.66
CA ILE A 36 -29.58 -33.77 16.54
C ILE A 36 -29.74 -35.18 15.96
N PRO A 37 -30.52 -36.07 16.59
CA PRO A 37 -30.75 -37.42 16.09
C PRO A 37 -31.58 -37.39 14.80
N ASN A 38 -31.21 -38.28 13.88
CA ASN A 38 -31.93 -38.55 12.64
C ASN A 38 -33.31 -39.14 12.96
N THR A 39 -34.35 -38.33 12.82
CA THR A 39 -35.74 -38.80 12.85
C THR A 39 -36.21 -39.01 11.42
N THR A 40 -36.30 -40.28 11.02
CA THR A 40 -37.05 -40.73 9.85
C THR A 40 -38.52 -40.34 10.00
N GLY A 41 -39.03 -39.48 9.11
CA GLY A 41 -40.47 -39.33 8.85
C GLY A 41 -41.20 -38.12 9.48
N ALA A 42 -40.56 -36.97 9.66
CA ALA A 42 -41.27 -35.74 10.05
C ALA A 42 -41.72 -34.92 8.82
N PRO A 43 -42.93 -34.32 8.83
CA PRO A 43 -43.38 -33.39 7.79
C PRO A 43 -42.45 -32.19 7.74
N GLN A 44 -42.00 -31.88 6.52
CA GLN A 44 -41.06 -30.80 6.25
C GLN A 44 -41.58 -29.47 6.83
N PRO A 45 -40.81 -28.78 7.69
CA PRO A 45 -41.23 -27.50 8.22
C PRO A 45 -41.40 -26.48 7.10
N TRP A 46 -42.37 -25.58 7.21
CA TRP A 46 -42.70 -24.55 6.21
C TRP A 46 -41.56 -23.57 5.88
N PHE A 47 -40.48 -23.58 6.67
CA PHE A 47 -39.26 -22.78 6.45
C PHE A 47 -38.13 -23.57 5.76
N VAL A 48 -38.33 -24.84 5.45
CA VAL A 48 -37.40 -25.63 4.64
C VAL A 48 -37.90 -25.54 3.21
N ASP A 49 -37.44 -24.51 2.50
CA ASP A 49 -37.64 -24.41 1.06
C ASP A 49 -37.03 -25.67 0.40
N GLU A 50 -37.85 -26.45 -0.30
CA GLU A 50 -37.33 -27.49 -1.19
C GLU A 50 -36.32 -26.84 -2.14
N PRO A 51 -35.19 -27.51 -2.46
CA PRO A 51 -34.24 -27.00 -3.43
C PRO A 51 -34.88 -27.05 -4.82
N LEU A 52 -35.73 -26.05 -5.13
CA LEU A 52 -36.19 -25.74 -6.46
C LEU A 52 -34.93 -25.59 -7.31
N SER A 53 -34.71 -26.60 -8.15
CA SER A 53 -33.78 -26.65 -9.27
C SER A 53 -33.44 -25.25 -9.72
N ARG A 54 -32.25 -24.76 -9.31
CA ARG A 54 -31.74 -23.39 -9.46
C ARG A 54 -32.46 -22.65 -10.59
N ILE A 55 -33.59 -22.04 -10.26
CA ILE A 55 -34.26 -21.13 -11.19
C ILE A 55 -33.25 -20.02 -11.30
N HIS A 56 -32.59 -19.95 -12.45
CA HIS A 56 -31.76 -18.85 -12.87
C HIS A 56 -32.58 -17.59 -12.58
N ARG A 57 -32.32 -16.93 -11.44
CA ARG A 57 -32.82 -15.59 -11.18
C ARG A 57 -32.16 -14.74 -12.24
N ALA A 58 -32.87 -14.53 -13.34
CA ALA A 58 -32.52 -13.57 -14.35
C ALA A 58 -32.24 -12.27 -13.59
N GLN A 59 -31.03 -11.73 -13.74
CA GLN A 59 -30.73 -10.44 -13.16
C GLN A 59 -31.78 -9.45 -13.67
N PRO A 60 -32.38 -8.64 -12.78
CA PRO A 60 -33.37 -7.66 -13.19
C PRO A 60 -32.77 -6.78 -14.30
N PRO A 61 -33.44 -6.65 -15.46
CA PRO A 61 -32.86 -6.07 -16.69
C PRO A 61 -32.55 -4.57 -16.61
N HIS A 62 -32.66 -3.96 -15.43
CA HIS A 62 -32.56 -2.52 -15.21
C HIS A 62 -31.30 -2.10 -14.45
N LEU A 63 -30.45 -3.04 -14.03
CA LEU A 63 -29.13 -2.69 -13.48
C LEU A 63 -28.13 -2.67 -14.63
N PRO A 64 -27.72 -1.49 -15.14
CA PRO A 64 -26.61 -1.43 -16.07
C PRO A 64 -25.40 -1.97 -15.31
N THR A 65 -24.99 -3.19 -15.67
CA THR A 65 -23.70 -3.72 -15.24
C THR A 65 -22.67 -2.95 -16.05
N LYS A 66 -22.39 -1.70 -15.66
CA LYS A 66 -21.20 -0.98 -16.08
C LYS A 66 -20.04 -1.77 -15.52
N GLN A 67 -19.60 -2.78 -16.27
CA GLN A 67 -18.29 -3.36 -16.09
C GLN A 67 -17.34 -2.23 -16.45
N SER A 68 -16.90 -1.50 -15.42
CA SER A 68 -15.94 -0.43 -15.56
C SER A 68 -14.64 -1.08 -15.97
N GLN A 69 -14.44 -1.21 -17.28
CA GLN A 69 -13.29 -1.89 -17.83
C GLN A 69 -12.06 -1.08 -17.44
N ALA A 70 -11.11 -1.74 -16.77
CA ALA A 70 -9.87 -1.09 -16.41
C ALA A 70 -9.13 -0.64 -17.69
N PRO A 71 -8.43 0.50 -17.64
CA PRO A 71 -7.53 0.91 -18.71
C PRO A 71 -6.58 -0.22 -19.12
N PRO A 72 -6.27 -0.36 -20.42
CA PRO A 72 -5.31 -1.35 -20.87
C PRO A 72 -3.94 -1.05 -20.26
N LEU A 73 -3.24 -2.11 -19.88
CA LEU A 73 -1.93 -2.00 -19.26
C LEU A 73 -0.87 -1.72 -20.34
N PRO A 74 0.10 -0.81 -20.11
CA PRO A 74 1.19 -0.58 -21.06
C PRO A 74 1.98 -1.87 -21.35
N GLU A 75 2.32 -2.10 -22.61
CA GLU A 75 3.04 -3.31 -23.03
C GLU A 75 4.44 -3.38 -22.40
N ASP A 76 5.08 -2.22 -22.25
CA ASP A 76 6.42 -2.04 -21.68
C ASP A 76 6.47 -2.20 -20.15
N ALA A 77 5.32 -2.41 -19.49
CA ALA A 77 5.25 -2.53 -18.05
C ALA A 77 6.02 -3.78 -17.54
N PRO A 78 6.83 -3.66 -16.46
CA PRO A 78 7.48 -4.78 -15.81
C PRO A 78 6.51 -5.91 -15.45
N SER A 79 6.98 -7.16 -15.54
CA SER A 79 6.17 -8.37 -15.23
C SER A 79 5.53 -8.31 -13.85
N ILE A 80 6.23 -7.74 -12.87
CA ILE A 80 5.72 -7.55 -11.51
C ILE A 80 4.51 -6.61 -11.46
N LEU A 81 4.48 -5.54 -12.28
CA LEU A 81 3.33 -4.65 -12.37
C LEU A 81 2.17 -5.34 -13.07
N LYS A 82 2.44 -6.16 -14.09
CA LYS A 82 1.42 -6.99 -14.76
C LYS A 82 0.76 -7.95 -13.76
N HIS A 83 1.57 -8.62 -12.93
CA HIS A 83 1.06 -9.48 -11.86
C HIS A 83 0.24 -8.69 -10.83
N LEU A 84 0.78 -7.57 -10.34
CA LEU A 84 0.12 -6.70 -9.37
C LEU A 84 -1.24 -6.20 -9.89
N HIS A 85 -1.28 -5.72 -11.13
CA HIS A 85 -2.49 -5.27 -11.81
C HIS A 85 -3.55 -6.37 -11.84
N ALA A 86 -3.18 -7.60 -12.24
CA ALA A 86 -4.08 -8.74 -12.25
C ALA A 86 -4.64 -9.09 -10.85
N GLN A 87 -3.87 -8.88 -9.78
CA GLN A 87 -4.36 -9.07 -8.40
C GLN A 87 -5.29 -7.93 -7.96
N LEU A 88 -4.98 -6.69 -8.34
CA LEU A 88 -5.80 -5.52 -8.02
C LEU A 88 -7.18 -5.58 -8.68
N LEU A 89 -7.26 -6.07 -9.92
CA LEU A 89 -8.53 -6.28 -10.62
C LEU A 89 -9.48 -7.22 -9.88
N LYS A 90 -8.96 -8.18 -9.10
CA LYS A 90 -9.76 -9.11 -8.29
C LYS A 90 -10.30 -8.49 -7.00
N SER A 91 -9.83 -7.30 -6.62
CA SER A 91 -10.21 -6.64 -5.37
C SER A 91 -11.61 -6.00 -5.48
N PRO A 92 -12.56 -6.31 -4.58
CA PRO A 92 -13.88 -5.68 -4.57
C PRO A 92 -13.87 -4.25 -4.01
N HIS A 93 -12.75 -3.82 -3.43
CA HIS A 93 -12.61 -2.51 -2.79
C HIS A 93 -12.15 -1.42 -3.75
N LEU A 94 -11.78 -1.77 -4.98
CA LEU A 94 -11.22 -0.85 -5.96
C LEU A 94 -12.23 -0.50 -7.03
N GLU A 95 -12.12 0.74 -7.49
CA GLU A 95 -12.79 1.20 -8.70
C GLU A 95 -11.90 0.86 -9.90
N GLN A 96 -12.26 -0.19 -10.65
CA GLN A 96 -11.41 -0.74 -11.71
C GLN A 96 -11.12 0.24 -12.85
N SER A 97 -12.05 1.14 -13.19
CA SER A 97 -11.82 2.23 -14.17
C SER A 97 -10.69 3.18 -13.77
N GLN A 98 -10.40 3.24 -12.48
CA GLN A 98 -9.46 4.18 -11.88
C GLN A 98 -8.14 3.52 -11.47
N LEU A 99 -7.89 2.30 -11.98
CA LEU A 99 -6.61 1.61 -11.89
C LEU A 99 -5.76 2.00 -13.10
N VAL A 100 -4.75 2.83 -12.87
CA VAL A 100 -3.84 3.32 -13.91
C VAL A 100 -2.42 2.87 -13.57
N VAL A 101 -1.71 2.38 -14.58
CA VAL A 101 -0.28 2.10 -14.49
C VAL A 101 0.41 2.92 -15.56
N SER A 102 1.29 3.82 -15.15
CA SER A 102 2.02 4.72 -16.04
C SER A 102 3.51 4.72 -15.71
N GLN A 103 4.31 5.14 -16.68
CA GLN A 103 5.70 5.50 -16.42
C GLN A 103 5.72 6.78 -15.58
N ALA A 104 6.63 6.86 -14.61
CA ALA A 104 6.73 8.03 -13.75
C ALA A 104 7.21 9.24 -14.55
N ILE A 105 6.42 10.32 -14.55
CA ILE A 105 6.82 11.59 -15.13
C ILE A 105 7.73 12.32 -14.14
N LEU A 106 8.96 12.60 -14.60
CA LEU A 106 9.90 13.41 -13.86
C LEU A 106 9.42 14.86 -13.85
N PRO A 107 9.29 15.51 -12.68
CA PRO A 107 9.04 16.94 -12.65
C PRO A 107 10.24 17.66 -13.29
N GLU A 108 9.96 18.76 -13.99
CA GLU A 108 11.01 19.60 -14.53
C GLU A 108 11.97 20.02 -13.40
N PRO A 109 13.29 19.95 -13.62
CA PRO A 109 14.26 20.36 -12.62
C PRO A 109 13.96 21.80 -12.21
N GLY A 110 13.82 22.01 -10.89
CA GLY A 110 13.55 23.33 -10.35
C GLY A 110 14.69 24.32 -10.66
N PRO A 111 14.42 25.63 -10.59
CA PRO A 111 15.47 26.63 -10.77
C PRO A 111 16.58 26.42 -9.74
N LEU A 112 17.83 26.65 -10.16
CA LEU A 112 19.00 26.50 -9.30
C LEU A 112 18.82 27.34 -8.04
N LEU A 113 18.92 26.69 -6.89
CA LEU A 113 18.83 27.37 -5.60
C LEU A 113 20.03 28.31 -5.45
N ALA A 114 19.77 29.53 -4.99
CA ALA A 114 20.83 30.48 -4.71
C ALA A 114 21.83 29.90 -3.69
N LEU A 115 23.12 30.13 -3.92
CA LEU A 115 24.17 29.72 -3.01
C LEU A 115 23.94 30.34 -1.63
N LYS A 116 23.59 29.51 -0.65
CA LYS A 116 23.42 29.98 0.73
C LYS A 116 24.80 30.26 1.33
N LYS A 117 24.99 31.50 1.79
CA LYS A 117 26.15 31.86 2.62
C LYS A 117 26.19 30.91 3.83
N PRO A 118 27.38 30.45 4.26
CA PRO A 118 27.50 29.57 5.41
C PRO A 118 26.85 30.21 6.63
N GLN A 119 25.85 29.53 7.22
CA GLN A 119 25.13 30.03 8.38
C GLN A 119 25.68 29.37 9.65
N GLY A 120 26.20 30.18 10.58
CA GLY A 120 26.68 29.73 11.90
C GLY A 120 28.06 30.27 12.27
N ARG A 121 28.37 30.28 13.57
CA ARG A 121 29.65 30.77 14.14
C ARG A 121 30.86 29.96 13.64
N ARG A 122 30.66 28.67 13.37
CA ARG A 122 31.67 27.80 12.75
C ARG A 122 31.45 27.91 11.25
N LYS A 123 32.29 28.69 10.55
CA LYS A 123 32.33 28.83 9.08
C LYS A 123 32.67 27.51 8.36
N ARG A 124 31.88 26.45 8.59
CA ARG A 124 31.95 25.24 7.77
C ARG A 124 31.32 25.60 6.43
N GLY A 125 32.03 25.27 5.35
CA GLY A 125 31.78 25.76 3.99
C GLY A 125 30.30 25.80 3.61
N GLY A 126 29.94 26.80 2.81
CA GLY A 126 28.57 26.95 2.30
C GLY A 126 28.11 25.66 1.64
N ILE A 127 26.88 25.25 1.94
CA ILE A 127 26.27 24.07 1.33
C ILE A 127 25.96 24.44 -0.12
N PHE A 128 26.55 23.73 -1.08
CA PHE A 128 26.17 23.83 -2.48
C PHE A 128 24.70 23.44 -2.60
N GLY A 129 23.85 24.37 -3.02
CA GLY A 129 22.41 24.13 -3.22
C GLY A 129 22.09 23.33 -4.49
N VAL A 130 23.03 22.53 -4.98
CA VAL A 130 22.95 21.90 -6.32
C VAL A 130 22.43 20.46 -6.28
N GLU A 131 22.46 19.78 -5.14
CA GLU A 131 21.81 18.46 -5.04
C GLU A 131 20.32 18.64 -4.74
N THR A 132 19.55 19.02 -5.76
CA THR A 132 18.15 18.63 -5.79
C THR A 132 18.15 17.10 -5.84
N GLY A 133 17.57 16.42 -4.85
CA GLY A 133 17.53 14.95 -4.74
C GLY A 133 16.84 14.21 -5.91
N TYR A 134 16.50 14.93 -6.97
CA TYR A 134 16.19 14.45 -8.31
C TYR A 134 17.44 14.67 -9.17
N ASP A 135 18.50 13.89 -8.92
CA ASP A 135 19.67 13.96 -9.79
C ASP A 135 19.27 13.43 -11.17
N ALA A 136 19.39 14.28 -12.19
CA ALA A 136 18.93 14.03 -13.56
C ALA A 136 19.60 12.78 -14.18
N VAL A 137 20.74 12.34 -13.62
CA VAL A 137 21.50 11.18 -14.08
C VAL A 137 20.83 9.84 -13.73
N SER A 138 20.01 9.77 -12.67
CA SER A 138 19.50 8.50 -12.14
C SER A 138 18.07 8.15 -12.57
N GLY A 139 17.39 9.02 -13.32
CA GLY A 139 15.93 8.93 -13.48
C GLY A 139 15.23 9.19 -12.14
N GLY A 140 13.93 9.45 -12.15
CA GLY A 140 13.19 9.80 -10.93
C GLY A 140 13.33 8.74 -9.83
N LEU A 141 12.92 9.10 -8.61
CA LEU A 141 12.92 8.16 -7.47
C LEU A 141 12.19 6.84 -7.80
N TRP A 142 11.20 6.92 -8.69
CA TRP A 142 10.48 5.79 -9.24
C TRP A 142 10.48 5.88 -10.76
N SER A 143 10.56 4.73 -11.45
CA SER A 143 10.42 4.65 -12.91
C SER A 143 8.96 4.42 -13.34
N TRP A 144 8.14 3.85 -12.46
CA TRP A 144 6.72 3.55 -12.70
C TRP A 144 5.85 3.96 -11.53
N VAL A 145 4.61 4.35 -11.82
CA VAL A 145 3.60 4.69 -10.83
C VAL A 145 2.33 3.90 -11.10
N VAL A 146 1.78 3.29 -10.05
CA VAL A 146 0.48 2.66 -10.08
C VAL A 146 -0.47 3.51 -9.26
N MET A 147 -1.48 4.10 -9.90
CA MET A 147 -2.53 4.85 -9.22
C MET A 147 -3.79 4.01 -9.14
N THR A 148 -4.35 3.92 -7.95
CA THR A 148 -5.57 3.16 -7.70
C THR A 148 -6.52 3.98 -6.84
N GLN A 149 -7.80 3.91 -7.14
CA GLN A 149 -8.85 4.55 -6.36
C GLN A 149 -9.69 3.49 -5.66
N VAL A 150 -9.89 3.65 -4.36
CA VAL A 150 -10.85 2.83 -3.62
C VAL A 150 -12.27 3.31 -3.90
N LYS A 151 -13.22 2.37 -3.88
CA LYS A 151 -14.63 2.68 -4.06
C LYS A 151 -15.11 3.66 -2.98
N GLU A 152 -15.82 4.70 -3.41
CA GLU A 152 -16.40 5.71 -2.54
C GLU A 152 -17.30 5.11 -1.44
N GLY A 153 -17.22 5.66 -0.23
CA GLY A 153 -17.93 5.20 0.95
C GLY A 153 -17.29 4.00 1.66
N THR A 154 -16.17 3.47 1.15
CA THR A 154 -15.44 2.35 1.76
C THR A 154 -14.11 2.74 2.39
N GLU A 155 -13.63 3.95 2.12
CA GLU A 155 -12.37 4.51 2.62
C GLU A 155 -12.29 4.51 4.16
N GLY A 156 -13.36 4.91 4.86
CA GLY A 156 -13.43 4.90 6.34
C GLY A 156 -13.62 3.50 6.96
N ARG A 157 -13.86 2.47 6.13
CA ARG A 157 -14.15 1.10 6.57
C ARG A 157 -12.96 0.14 6.42
N GLY A 158 -11.77 0.67 6.18
CA GLY A 158 -10.56 -0.14 6.06
C GLY A 158 -10.24 -0.61 4.64
N ALA A 159 -10.93 -0.08 3.61
CA ALA A 159 -10.71 -0.47 2.22
C ALA A 159 -9.27 -0.18 1.77
N ILE A 160 -8.75 1.00 2.12
CA ILE A 160 -7.37 1.40 1.80
C ILE A 160 -6.39 0.40 2.43
N GLU A 161 -6.57 0.04 3.69
CA GLU A 161 -5.70 -0.90 4.39
C GLU A 161 -5.84 -2.33 3.86
N SER A 162 -7.03 -2.72 3.38
CA SER A 162 -7.26 -4.00 2.70
C SER A 162 -6.44 -4.08 1.41
N VAL A 163 -6.52 -3.04 0.57
CA VAL A 163 -5.73 -2.94 -0.66
C VAL A 163 -4.23 -2.89 -0.36
N VAL A 164 -3.79 -2.09 0.62
CA VAL A 164 -2.37 -2.04 1.04
C VAL A 164 -1.86 -3.43 1.43
N ARG A 165 -2.65 -4.22 2.16
CA ARG A 165 -2.28 -5.60 2.52
C ARG A 165 -2.20 -6.49 1.29
N LEU A 166 -3.15 -6.38 0.37
CA LEU A 166 -3.15 -7.13 -0.89
C LEU A 166 -1.91 -6.82 -1.73
N VAL A 167 -1.58 -5.54 -1.91
CA VAL A 167 -0.38 -5.09 -2.64
C VAL A 167 0.88 -5.65 -1.97
N ARG A 168 1.07 -5.41 -0.67
CA ARG A 168 2.24 -5.93 0.06
C ARG A 168 2.37 -7.45 -0.04
N LYS A 169 1.25 -8.18 0.08
CA LYS A 169 1.22 -9.64 -0.05
C LYS A 169 1.66 -10.07 -1.46
N SER A 170 1.10 -9.45 -2.50
CA SER A 170 1.44 -9.78 -3.89
C SER A 170 2.91 -9.52 -4.21
N LEU A 171 3.48 -8.42 -3.72
CA LEU A 171 4.89 -8.07 -3.93
C LEU A 171 5.86 -8.99 -3.18
N LEU A 172 5.48 -9.50 -2.01
CA LEU A 172 6.28 -10.46 -1.25
C LEU A 172 6.16 -11.90 -1.78
N THR A 173 5.07 -12.22 -2.50
CA THR A 173 4.84 -13.55 -3.09
C THR A 173 5.41 -13.64 -4.51
N HIS A 174 5.75 -12.51 -5.13
CA HIS A 174 6.39 -12.47 -6.44
C HIS A 174 7.81 -13.06 -6.39
N ASP A 175 8.28 -13.63 -7.50
CA ASP A 175 9.63 -14.16 -7.64
C ASP A 175 10.42 -13.31 -8.66
N PRO A 176 11.45 -12.55 -8.25
CA PRO A 176 11.98 -12.41 -6.89
C PRO A 176 11.09 -11.55 -5.97
N PRO A 177 11.14 -11.76 -4.64
CA PRO A 177 10.36 -10.98 -3.69
C PRO A 177 10.91 -9.56 -3.58
N VAL A 178 10.01 -8.57 -3.59
CA VAL A 178 10.41 -7.17 -3.45
C VAL A 178 10.64 -6.83 -1.98
N PRO A 179 11.82 -6.31 -1.60
CA PRO A 179 12.06 -5.86 -0.24
C PRO A 179 11.19 -4.62 0.03
N LEU A 180 10.29 -4.73 0.99
CA LEU A 180 9.42 -3.63 1.39
C LEU A 180 9.75 -3.16 2.81
N PRO A 181 9.69 -1.84 3.07
CA PRO A 181 9.91 -1.34 4.42
C PRO A 181 8.82 -1.86 5.38
N PRO A 182 9.18 -2.09 6.66
CA PRO A 182 8.24 -2.46 7.70
C PRO A 182 7.03 -1.52 7.71
N LYS A 183 5.84 -2.06 7.99
CA LYS A 183 4.61 -1.26 7.99
C LYS A 183 4.72 -0.18 9.07
N SER A 184 4.73 1.08 8.68
CA SER A 184 4.60 2.17 9.64
C SER A 184 3.19 2.17 10.23
N ARG A 185 3.09 2.32 11.56
CA ARG A 185 1.81 2.52 12.24
C ARG A 185 1.27 3.90 11.89
N ARG A 186 0.52 4.00 10.79
CA ARG A 186 -0.26 5.21 10.48
C ARG A 186 -1.49 5.26 11.39
N LYS A 187 -1.89 6.47 11.77
CA LYS A 187 -3.13 6.72 12.52
C LYS A 187 -4.33 6.48 11.60
N ASN A 188 -5.40 5.94 12.17
CA ASN A 188 -6.66 5.65 11.47
C ASN A 188 -7.19 6.92 10.77
N GLY A 189 -7.74 6.78 9.56
CA GLY A 189 -8.35 7.88 8.81
C GLY A 189 -7.46 8.57 7.78
N THR A 190 -6.44 7.86 7.25
CA THR A 190 -5.67 8.43 6.13
C THR A 190 -6.44 8.19 4.82
N GLU A 191 -6.82 9.25 4.13
CA GLU A 191 -7.51 9.20 2.83
C GLU A 191 -6.63 8.68 1.68
N TRP A 192 -5.32 8.51 1.94
CA TRP A 192 -4.35 8.05 0.96
C TRP A 192 -3.27 7.17 1.59
N ALA A 193 -2.78 6.20 0.84
CA ALA A 193 -1.63 5.39 1.18
C ALA A 193 -0.70 5.30 -0.02
N MET A 194 0.60 5.29 0.26
CA MET A 194 1.65 5.09 -0.74
C MET A 194 2.53 3.95 -0.28
N ILE A 195 2.86 3.04 -1.20
CA ILE A 195 3.82 1.96 -0.99
C ILE A 195 5.00 2.22 -1.91
N ASP A 196 6.17 2.35 -1.30
CA ASP A 196 7.45 2.46 -1.99
C ASP A 196 8.03 1.05 -2.20
N ALA A 197 8.25 0.69 -3.47
CA ALA A 197 8.83 -0.58 -3.91
C ALA A 197 10.20 -0.37 -4.59
N GLY A 198 10.84 0.77 -4.36
CA GLY A 198 12.14 1.13 -4.92
C GLY A 198 12.04 1.58 -6.37
N LYS A 199 11.75 0.66 -7.30
CA LYS A 199 11.66 0.99 -8.74
C LYS A 199 10.31 1.60 -9.15
N PHE A 200 9.29 1.40 -8.33
CA PHE A 200 7.95 1.90 -8.60
C PHE A 200 7.23 2.27 -7.30
N ALA A 201 6.24 3.14 -7.41
CA ALA A 201 5.35 3.51 -6.32
C ALA A 201 3.91 3.07 -6.61
N VAL A 202 3.19 2.70 -5.54
CA VAL A 202 1.76 2.40 -5.61
C VAL A 202 1.00 3.40 -4.75
N HIS A 203 0.18 4.22 -5.38
CA HIS A 203 -0.74 5.15 -4.74
C HIS A 203 -2.13 4.52 -4.64
N ILE A 204 -2.67 4.51 -3.42
CA ILE A 204 -4.00 4.03 -3.09
C ILE A 204 -4.74 5.22 -2.51
N LEU A 205 -5.71 5.73 -3.26
CA LEU A 205 -6.34 7.02 -3.01
C LEU A 205 -7.84 6.83 -2.75
N SER A 206 -8.40 7.59 -1.82
CA SER A 206 -9.83 7.88 -1.83
C SER A 206 -10.18 8.83 -2.97
N ARG A 207 -11.47 8.89 -3.33
CA ARG A 207 -11.98 9.87 -4.30
C ARG A 207 -11.60 11.31 -3.92
N GLY A 208 -11.85 11.69 -2.66
CA GLY A 208 -11.54 13.03 -2.16
C GLY A 208 -10.04 13.38 -2.20
N ALA A 209 -9.16 12.43 -1.86
CA ALA A 209 -7.73 12.65 -1.96
C ALA A 209 -7.26 12.79 -3.42
N ARG A 210 -7.82 11.98 -4.32
CA ARG A 210 -7.50 12.08 -5.74
C ARG A 210 -7.90 13.44 -6.29
N GLU A 211 -9.13 13.88 -6.03
CA GLU A 211 -9.61 15.17 -6.51
C GLU A 211 -8.77 16.33 -5.94
N LYS A 212 -8.43 16.26 -4.64
CA LYS A 212 -7.69 17.33 -3.99
C LYS A 212 -6.24 17.48 -4.46
N TYR A 213 -5.55 16.37 -4.75
CA TYR A 213 -4.11 16.37 -4.96
C TYR A 213 -3.67 15.95 -6.37
N PHE A 214 -4.50 15.20 -7.10
CA PHE A 214 -4.14 14.53 -8.35
C PHE A 214 -5.06 14.90 -9.53
N ASN A 215 -5.84 15.98 -9.42
CA ASN A 215 -6.74 16.47 -10.49
C ASN A 215 -6.04 16.92 -11.79
N LYS A 216 -4.71 16.97 -11.82
CA LYS A 216 -3.95 17.33 -13.02
C LYS A 216 -3.59 16.05 -13.75
N GLU A 217 -4.42 15.66 -14.73
CA GLU A 217 -4.22 14.48 -15.58
C GLU A 217 -2.89 14.46 -16.35
N ALA A 218 -2.15 15.58 -16.39
CA ALA A 218 -0.90 15.74 -17.14
C ALA A 218 0.39 15.73 -16.29
N ALA A 219 0.33 15.42 -14.99
CA ALA A 219 1.45 15.71 -14.07
C ALA A 219 2.15 14.51 -13.41
N TRP A 220 1.83 13.25 -13.76
CA TRP A 220 2.34 12.07 -13.01
C TRP A 220 2.59 10.82 -13.86
#